data_AF-A0A3M1JI19-F1
#
_entry.id   AF-A0A3M1JI19-F1
#
_cell.length_a   1.000
_cell.length_b   1.000
_cell.length_c   1.000
_cell.angle_alpha   90.00
_cell.angle_beta   90.00
_cell.angle_gamma   90.00
#
_symmetry.space_group_name_H-M   'P 1'
#
loop_
_entity.id
_entity.type
_entity.pdbx_description
1 polymer ?
#
loop_
_entity_poly.entity_id
_entity_poly.type
_entity_poly.pdbx_seq_one_letter_code
_entity_poly.pdbx_strand_id
1 'polypeptide(L)'
;MARRVFNRNHFFNSLFQLANPLPAAVISAAIYLFIFTLPFLLPQFYATNPPVDFSKLTGHAAGWFLAYGLGILGLFALYFQLFAQLAPTTPAPKRPPIGLKFVAGSALIFGGILIFSYPLTAIDLFIYAIRTRGWALYGLPPLATPPQALPAADPWLGLAGEWVDA
;
A
#
# COMPACT_ATOMS: atom_id res chain seq x y z
N MET A 1 -52.00 -30.05 11.91
CA MET A 1 -51.28 -29.95 10.62
C MET A 1 -50.35 -28.74 10.68
N ALA A 2 -49.10 -28.91 11.11
CA ALA A 2 -48.17 -27.79 11.36
C ALA A 2 -47.37 -27.47 10.09
N ARG A 3 -47.60 -26.28 9.51
CA ARG A 3 -46.76 -25.75 8.41
C ARG A 3 -45.37 -25.45 8.97
N ARG A 4 -44.37 -26.27 8.64
CA ARG A 4 -42.96 -25.85 8.71
C ARG A 4 -42.78 -24.70 7.72
N VAL A 5 -42.82 -23.48 8.24
CA VAL A 5 -42.37 -22.30 7.51
C VAL A 5 -40.87 -22.51 7.29
N PHE A 6 -40.51 -22.89 6.06
CA PHE A 6 -39.14 -23.00 5.64
C PHE A 6 -38.55 -21.59 5.69
N ASN A 7 -37.85 -21.29 6.78
CA ASN A 7 -37.28 -19.98 7.05
C ASN A 7 -36.12 -19.78 6.06
N ARG A 8 -36.41 -19.17 4.91
CA ARG A 8 -35.44 -18.90 3.82
C ARG A 8 -34.20 -18.17 4.34
N ASN A 9 -34.33 -17.42 5.43
CA ASN A 9 -33.24 -16.70 6.08
C ASN A 9 -32.20 -17.65 6.69
N HIS A 10 -32.57 -18.87 7.11
CA HIS A 10 -31.61 -19.82 7.69
C HIS A 10 -30.65 -20.39 6.65
N PHE A 11 -31.13 -20.66 5.42
CA PHE A 11 -30.30 -21.21 4.34
C PHE A 11 -29.29 -20.18 3.81
N PHE A 12 -29.71 -18.92 3.64
CA PHE A 12 -28.79 -17.84 3.29
C PHE A 12 -27.81 -17.53 4.43
N ASN A 13 -28.27 -17.49 5.69
CA ASN A 13 -27.37 -17.27 6.84
C ASN A 13 -26.33 -18.39 7.02
N SER A 14 -26.62 -19.65 6.68
CA SER A 14 -25.62 -20.72 6.70
C SER A 14 -24.58 -20.63 5.58
N LEU A 15 -24.91 -19.99 4.44
CA LEU A 15 -23.94 -19.71 3.37
C LEU A 15 -22.99 -18.56 3.74
N PHE A 16 -23.44 -17.58 4.54
CA PHE A 16 -22.62 -16.45 4.98
C PHE A 16 -21.78 -16.73 6.24
N GLN A 17 -22.10 -17.77 7.03
CA GLN A 17 -21.31 -18.16 8.23
C GLN A 17 -19.99 -18.90 7.92
N LEU A 18 -19.72 -19.20 6.64
CA LEU A 18 -18.49 -19.86 6.17
C LEU A 18 -17.61 -18.92 5.33
N ALA A 19 -17.67 -17.61 5.57
CA ALA A 19 -16.75 -16.68 4.93
C ALA A 19 -15.32 -16.92 5.45
N ASN A 20 -14.57 -17.79 4.77
CA ASN A 20 -13.16 -17.97 5.00
C ASN A 20 -12.41 -16.74 4.44
N PRO A 21 -11.78 -15.89 5.26
CA PRO A 21 -11.08 -14.71 4.78
C PRO A 21 -9.71 -15.04 4.13
N LEU A 22 -9.25 -16.28 4.27
CA LEU A 22 -7.93 -16.72 3.80
C LEU A 22 -7.71 -16.52 2.29
N PRO A 23 -8.63 -16.88 1.38
CA PRO A 23 -8.42 -16.68 -0.05
C PRO A 23 -8.24 -15.19 -0.40
N ALA A 24 -9.07 -14.32 0.18
CA ALA A 24 -8.95 -12.88 -0.04
C ALA A 24 -7.62 -12.32 0.50
N ALA A 25 -7.15 -12.82 1.65
CA ALA A 25 -5.85 -12.44 2.18
C ALA A 25 -4.68 -12.93 1.30
N VAL A 26 -4.76 -14.15 0.78
CA VAL A 26 -3.74 -14.71 -0.14
C VAL A 26 -3.70 -13.94 -1.45
N ILE A 27 -4.86 -13.63 -2.03
CA ILE A 27 -4.93 -12.83 -3.27
C ILE A 27 -4.42 -11.41 -3.02
N SER A 28 -4.77 -10.80 -1.87
CA SER A 28 -4.24 -9.48 -1.49
C SER A 28 -2.72 -9.50 -1.36
N ALA A 29 -2.15 -10.52 -0.69
CA ALA A 29 -0.71 -10.70 -0.59
C ALA A 29 -0.05 -10.84 -1.97
N ALA A 30 -0.66 -11.60 -2.88
CA ALA A 30 -0.15 -11.76 -4.24
C ALA A 30 -0.18 -10.42 -5.00
N ILE A 31 -1.24 -9.63 -4.88
CA ILE A 31 -1.30 -8.29 -5.47
C ILE A 31 -0.19 -7.39 -4.90
N TYR A 32 -0.05 -7.33 -3.56
CA TYR A 32 1.02 -6.57 -2.91
C TYR A 32 2.41 -6.99 -3.39
N LEU A 33 2.65 -8.30 -3.48
CA LEU A 33 3.94 -8.84 -3.85
C LEU A 33 4.26 -8.58 -5.32
N PHE A 34 3.38 -8.99 -6.25
CA PHE A 34 3.69 -9.00 -7.68
C PHE A 34 3.45 -7.66 -8.38
N ILE A 35 2.56 -6.82 -7.88
CA ILE A 35 2.26 -5.52 -8.51
C ILE A 35 3.05 -4.39 -7.84
N PHE A 36 3.15 -4.39 -6.51
CA PHE A 36 3.68 -3.24 -5.77
C PHE A 36 5.09 -3.43 -5.22
N THR A 37 5.56 -4.68 -5.03
CA THR A 37 6.82 -4.95 -4.32
C THR A 37 7.94 -5.48 -5.22
N LEU A 38 7.73 -6.62 -5.86
CA LEU A 38 8.77 -7.30 -6.67
C LEU A 38 9.27 -6.46 -7.86
N PRO A 39 8.41 -5.72 -8.60
CA PRO A 39 8.90 -4.85 -9.67
C PRO A 39 9.75 -3.67 -9.15
N PHE A 40 9.71 -3.44 -7.83
CA PHE A 40 10.09 -2.20 -7.18
C PHE A 40 10.96 -2.44 -5.92
N LEU A 41 11.79 -3.49 -5.93
CA LEU A 41 12.60 -3.89 -4.78
C LEU A 41 13.65 -2.85 -4.35
N LEU A 42 13.49 -2.38 -3.11
CA LEU A 42 14.34 -1.42 -2.39
C LEU A 42 15.86 -1.51 -2.61
N PRO A 43 16.51 -2.70 -2.53
CA PRO A 43 17.97 -2.78 -2.59
C PRO A 43 18.54 -2.36 -3.95
N GLN A 44 17.77 -2.54 -5.03
CA GLN A 44 18.18 -2.13 -6.38
C GLN A 44 18.04 -0.61 -6.55
N PHE A 45 17.08 0.03 -5.88
CA PHE A 45 16.80 1.45 -6.03
C PHE A 45 17.71 2.38 -5.23
N TYR A 46 18.46 1.88 -4.25
CA TYR A 46 19.45 2.70 -3.51
C TYR A 46 20.89 2.40 -3.87
N ALA A 47 21.16 1.21 -4.43
CA ALA A 47 22.52 0.83 -4.81
C ALA A 47 22.86 1.28 -6.24
N THR A 48 21.89 1.27 -7.15
CA THR A 48 22.16 1.44 -8.60
C THR A 48 21.38 2.57 -9.27
N ASN A 49 20.25 3.00 -8.73
CA ASN A 49 19.43 4.07 -9.30
C ASN A 49 19.34 5.25 -8.33
N PRO A 50 19.21 6.50 -8.81
CA PRO A 50 18.78 7.60 -7.95
C PRO A 50 17.33 7.39 -7.49
N PRO A 51 16.88 8.00 -6.38
CA PRO A 51 15.47 8.00 -6.00
C PRO A 51 14.62 8.62 -7.12
N VAL A 52 13.73 7.85 -7.72
CA VAL A 52 12.85 8.30 -8.81
C VAL A 52 11.44 7.77 -8.60
N ASP A 53 10.43 8.49 -9.07
CA ASP A 53 9.03 8.09 -8.97
C ASP A 53 8.70 6.82 -9.77
N PHE A 54 7.49 6.34 -9.54
CA PHE A 54 6.90 5.22 -10.27
C PHE A 54 6.87 5.45 -11.79
N SER A 55 6.66 6.68 -12.25
CA SER A 55 6.49 6.97 -13.68
C SER A 55 7.79 6.75 -14.45
N LYS A 56 8.92 7.21 -13.90
CA LYS A 56 10.25 7.00 -14.45
C LYS A 56 10.71 5.57 -14.32
N LEU A 57 10.42 4.90 -13.20
CA LEU A 57 10.75 3.48 -13.03
C LEU A 57 10.09 2.58 -14.07
N THR A 58 8.87 2.93 -14.47
CA THR A 58 8.10 2.13 -15.42
C THR A 58 8.28 2.61 -16.86
N GLY A 59 9.16 3.58 -17.11
CA GLY A 59 9.39 4.16 -18.43
C GLY A 59 8.12 4.78 -19.02
N HIS A 60 7.23 5.31 -18.17
CA HIS A 60 5.91 5.83 -18.55
C HIS A 60 5.03 4.83 -19.31
N ALA A 61 5.25 3.51 -19.12
CA ALA A 61 4.51 2.50 -19.84
C ALA A 61 3.06 2.39 -19.34
N ALA A 62 2.10 2.53 -20.26
CA ALA A 62 0.67 2.43 -19.97
C ALA A 62 0.28 1.09 -19.31
N GLY A 63 1.00 0.00 -19.62
CA GLY A 63 0.77 -1.31 -19.00
C GLY A 63 0.95 -1.29 -17.49
N TRP A 64 1.97 -0.59 -16.99
CA TRP A 64 2.21 -0.46 -15.55
C TRP A 64 1.20 0.43 -14.86
N PHE A 65 0.75 1.50 -15.53
CA PHE A 65 -0.36 2.31 -15.05
C PHE A 65 -1.64 1.49 -14.87
N LEU A 66 -1.99 0.67 -15.88
CA LEU A 66 -3.15 -0.22 -15.80
C LEU A 66 -2.97 -1.28 -14.71
N ALA A 67 -1.80 -1.91 -14.62
CA ALA A 67 -1.52 -2.92 -13.59
C ALA A 67 -1.65 -2.33 -12.18
N TYR A 68 -1.12 -1.13 -11.95
CA TYR A 68 -1.22 -0.41 -10.68
C TYR A 68 -2.67 -0.09 -10.34
N GLY A 69 -3.41 0.52 -11.28
CA GLY A 69 -4.82 0.87 -11.09
C GLY A 69 -5.70 -0.35 -10.84
N LEU A 70 -5.56 -1.41 -11.64
CA LEU A 70 -6.29 -2.66 -11.47
C LEU A 70 -5.92 -3.37 -10.16
N GLY A 71 -4.65 -3.29 -9.73
CA GLY A 71 -4.21 -3.82 -8.45
C GLY A 71 -4.93 -3.14 -7.28
N ILE A 72 -5.01 -1.81 -7.28
CA ILE A 72 -5.76 -1.04 -6.27
C ILE A 72 -7.24 -1.42 -6.29
N LEU A 73 -7.87 -1.43 -7.47
CA LEU A 73 -9.28 -1.78 -7.60
C LEU A 73 -9.57 -3.21 -7.13
N GLY A 74 -8.66 -4.15 -7.41
CA GLY A 74 -8.74 -5.53 -6.93
C GLY A 74 -8.69 -5.62 -5.41
N LEU A 75 -7.78 -4.89 -4.75
CA LEU A 75 -7.70 -4.84 -3.28
C LEU A 75 -8.98 -4.27 -2.67
N PHE A 76 -9.54 -3.20 -3.24
CA PHE A 76 -10.82 -2.65 -2.78
C PHE A 76 -11.97 -3.64 -3.00
N ALA A 77 -12.01 -4.33 -4.13
CA ALA A 77 -13.02 -5.34 -4.40
C ALA A 77 -12.98 -6.48 -3.36
N LEU A 78 -11.78 -6.99 -3.03
CA LEU A 78 -11.59 -8.00 -1.99
C LEU A 78 -12.01 -7.48 -0.61
N TYR A 79 -11.66 -6.24 -0.28
CA TYR A 79 -12.10 -5.59 0.96
C TYR A 79 -13.63 -5.52 1.04
N PHE A 80 -14.29 -5.01 0.00
CA PHE A 80 -15.76 -4.89 -0.02
C PHE A 80 -16.45 -6.25 0.01
N GLN A 81 -15.89 -7.25 -0.66
CA GLN A 81 -16.38 -8.63 -0.62
C GLN A 81 -16.33 -9.17 0.82
N LEU A 82 -15.20 -9.04 1.51
CA LEU A 82 -15.07 -9.47 2.91
C LEU A 82 -15.98 -8.66 3.83
N PHE A 83 -16.06 -7.36 3.64
CA PHE A 83 -16.92 -6.48 4.42
C PHE A 83 -18.39 -6.90 4.29
N ALA A 84 -18.88 -7.15 3.07
CA ALA A 84 -20.25 -7.58 2.83
C ALA A 84 -20.54 -8.97 3.44
N GLN A 85 -19.57 -9.87 3.43
CA GLN A 85 -19.69 -11.21 4.02
C GLN A 85 -19.66 -11.20 5.56
N LEU A 86 -18.91 -10.27 6.16
CA LEU A 86 -18.68 -10.18 7.60
C LEU A 86 -19.54 -9.11 8.29
N ALA A 87 -20.35 -8.36 7.53
CA ALA A 87 -21.22 -7.32 8.04
C ALA A 87 -22.22 -7.91 9.06
N PRO A 88 -22.31 -7.35 10.29
CA PRO A 88 -23.26 -7.86 11.29
C PRO A 88 -24.70 -7.66 10.81
N THR A 89 -25.46 -8.74 10.68
CA THR A 89 -26.90 -8.68 10.36
C THR A 89 -27.80 -8.60 11.61
N THR A 90 -27.22 -8.74 12.81
CA THR A 90 -27.93 -8.72 14.11
C THR A 90 -27.02 -8.20 15.24
N PRO A 91 -27.59 -7.74 16.39
CA PRO A 91 -26.81 -7.29 17.55
C PRO A 91 -25.85 -8.38 18.04
N ALA A 92 -24.56 -8.06 18.14
CA ALA A 92 -23.49 -9.05 18.11
C ALA A 92 -23.35 -9.88 19.41
N PRO A 93 -23.27 -11.21 19.33
CA PRO A 93 -22.70 -12.04 20.39
C PRO A 93 -21.19 -11.79 20.52
N LYS A 94 -20.59 -12.18 21.66
CA LYS A 94 -19.14 -12.04 21.95
C LYS A 94 -18.29 -12.57 20.78
N ARG A 95 -17.51 -11.70 20.14
CA ARG A 95 -16.66 -12.05 19.00
C ARG A 95 -15.49 -12.94 19.45
N PRO A 96 -15.17 -14.03 18.73
CA PRO A 96 -14.05 -14.89 19.06
C PRO A 96 -12.71 -14.17 18.82
N PRO A 97 -11.68 -14.41 19.67
CA PRO A 97 -10.37 -13.75 19.57
C PRO A 97 -9.57 -14.11 18.31
N ILE A 98 -10.00 -15.14 17.57
CA ILE A 98 -9.34 -15.60 16.34
C ILE A 98 -9.35 -14.54 15.23
N GLY A 99 -10.39 -13.68 15.19
CA GLY A 99 -10.48 -12.60 14.20
C GLY A 99 -9.39 -11.55 14.39
N LEU A 100 -9.09 -11.17 15.64
CA LEU A 100 -8.02 -10.22 15.94
C LEU A 100 -6.65 -10.78 15.56
N LYS A 101 -6.39 -12.06 15.90
CA LYS A 101 -5.14 -12.73 15.52
C LYS A 101 -4.96 -12.80 14.00
N PHE A 102 -6.03 -13.09 13.26
CA PHE A 102 -5.99 -13.12 11.80
C PHE A 102 -5.70 -11.73 11.21
N VAL A 103 -6.37 -10.69 11.70
CA VAL A 103 -6.14 -9.30 11.25
C VAL A 103 -4.70 -8.87 11.55
N ALA A 104 -4.22 -9.12 12.77
CA ALA A 104 -2.85 -8.78 13.16
C ALA A 104 -1.81 -9.54 12.34
N GLY A 105 -1.99 -10.85 12.14
CA GLY A 105 -1.09 -11.66 11.32
C GLY A 105 -1.08 -11.22 9.86
N SER A 106 -2.24 -10.91 9.29
CA SER A 106 -2.35 -10.40 7.91
C SER A 106 -1.68 -9.03 7.79
N ALA A 107 -1.88 -8.14 8.76
CA ALA A 107 -1.24 -6.82 8.77
C ALA A 107 0.30 -6.92 8.82
N LEU A 108 0.85 -7.84 9.62
CA LEU A 108 2.29 -8.08 9.67
C LEU A 108 2.84 -8.62 8.34
N ILE A 109 2.13 -9.57 7.72
CA ILE A 109 2.53 -10.13 6.43
C ILE A 109 2.48 -9.06 5.33
N PHE A 110 1.37 -8.32 5.22
CA PHE A 110 1.21 -7.28 4.20
C PHE A 110 2.20 -6.12 4.42
N GLY A 111 2.40 -5.70 5.66
CA GLY A 111 3.40 -4.70 6.01
C GLY A 111 4.81 -5.16 5.65
N GLY A 112 5.16 -6.42 5.92
CA GLY A 112 6.45 -7.01 5.56
C GLY A 112 6.66 -7.11 4.04
N ILE A 113 5.61 -7.32 3.25
CA ILE A 113 5.68 -7.26 1.79
C ILE A 113 5.91 -5.81 1.34
N LEU A 114 5.09 -4.88 1.83
CA LEU A 114 5.08 -3.48 1.37
C LEU A 114 6.25 -2.63 1.90
N ILE A 115 6.97 -3.07 2.93
CA ILE A 115 8.11 -2.29 3.46
C ILE A 115 9.17 -2.03 2.38
N PHE A 116 9.32 -2.94 1.43
CA PHE A 116 10.29 -2.81 0.34
C PHE A 116 9.83 -1.85 -0.77
N SER A 117 8.55 -1.50 -0.84
CA SER A 117 8.03 -0.50 -1.78
C SER A 117 7.96 0.91 -1.17
N TYR A 118 8.22 1.07 0.14
CA TYR A 118 8.08 2.33 0.86
C TYR A 118 8.83 3.53 0.25
N PRO A 119 10.09 3.40 -0.23
CA PRO A 119 10.84 4.50 -0.84
C PRO A 119 10.15 5.18 -2.00
N LEU A 120 9.47 4.38 -2.83
CA LEU A 120 8.76 4.87 -4.00
C LEU A 120 7.55 5.71 -3.59
N THR A 121 6.83 5.24 -2.58
CA THR A 121 5.66 5.97 -2.06
C THR A 121 6.03 7.15 -1.18
N ALA A 122 7.29 7.24 -0.76
CA ALA A 122 7.78 8.24 0.18
C ALA A 122 8.83 9.18 -0.44
N ILE A 123 8.91 9.26 -1.77
CA ILE A 123 9.93 10.07 -2.45
C ILE A 123 9.87 11.55 -2.04
N ASP A 124 8.67 12.07 -1.81
CA ASP A 124 8.45 13.44 -1.32
C ASP A 124 9.14 13.71 0.03
N LEU A 125 9.31 12.69 0.89
CA LEU A 125 10.01 12.86 2.16
C LEU A 125 11.48 13.22 1.95
N PHE A 126 12.13 12.71 0.90
CA PHE A 126 13.51 13.07 0.58
C PHE A 126 13.62 14.53 0.14
N ILE A 127 12.66 15.01 -0.66
CA ILE A 127 12.59 16.44 -1.04
C ILE A 127 12.42 17.32 0.19
N TYR A 128 11.49 16.98 1.08
CA TYR A 128 11.26 17.75 2.30
C TYR A 128 12.51 17.77 3.19
N ALA A 129 13.19 16.63 3.32
CA ALA A 129 14.43 16.52 4.08
C ALA A 129 15.55 17.41 3.51
N ILE A 130 15.71 17.45 2.19
CA ILE A 130 16.73 18.28 1.53
C ILE A 130 16.39 19.76 1.61
N ARG A 131 15.13 20.14 1.37
CA ARG A 131 14.68 21.54 1.44
C ARG A 131 14.80 22.09 2.87
N THR A 132 14.42 21.30 3.87
CA THR A 132 14.60 21.68 5.28
C THR A 132 16.07 21.77 5.68
N ARG A 133 16.93 20.89 5.17
CA ARG A 133 18.39 20.99 5.35
C ARG A 133 18.96 22.26 4.70
N GLY A 134 18.53 22.57 3.48
CA GLY A 134 18.88 23.81 2.77
C GLY A 134 18.56 25.06 3.59
N TRP A 135 17.36 25.08 4.17
CA TRP A 135 16.94 26.14 5.07
C TRP A 135 17.76 26.18 6.37
N ALA A 136 17.91 25.04 7.06
CA ALA A 136 18.54 24.98 8.37
C ALA A 136 20.05 25.24 8.35
N LEU A 137 20.77 24.80 7.32
CA LEU A 137 22.23 24.89 7.27
C LEU A 137 22.73 26.04 6.38
N TYR A 138 21.96 26.43 5.37
CA TYR A 138 22.39 27.39 4.36
C TYR A 138 21.48 28.62 4.27
N GLY A 139 20.41 28.71 5.07
CA GLY A 139 19.49 29.85 5.08
C GLY A 139 18.66 29.97 3.79
N LEU A 140 18.58 28.91 2.99
CA LEU A 140 17.88 28.93 1.71
C LEU A 140 16.36 28.87 1.92
N PRO A 141 15.56 29.66 1.18
CA PRO A 141 14.10 29.55 1.21
C PRO A 141 13.63 28.14 0.77
N PRO A 142 12.99 27.34 1.64
CA PRO A 142 12.73 25.92 1.37
C PRO A 142 11.72 25.67 0.23
N LEU A 143 10.92 26.67 -0.13
CA LEU A 143 9.92 26.56 -1.22
C LEU A 143 10.32 27.30 -2.50
N ALA A 144 11.39 28.07 -2.48
CA ALA A 144 11.79 28.91 -3.62
C ALA A 144 13.21 28.60 -4.11
N THR A 145 13.88 27.62 -3.52
CA THR A 145 15.24 27.25 -3.88
C THR A 145 15.30 25.76 -4.22
N PRO A 146 15.72 25.42 -5.46
CA PRO A 146 15.81 24.03 -5.87
C PRO A 146 17.01 23.34 -5.19
N PRO A 147 16.98 21.99 -5.06
CA PRO A 147 18.07 21.24 -4.46
C PRO A 147 19.47 21.52 -5.03
N GLN A 148 19.66 21.83 -6.32
CA GLN A 148 21.03 22.12 -6.84
C GLN A 148 21.66 23.40 -6.33
N ALA A 149 20.89 24.27 -5.70
CA ALA A 149 21.46 25.46 -5.07
C ALA A 149 22.16 25.14 -3.74
N LEU A 150 22.01 23.91 -3.20
CA LEU A 150 22.84 23.45 -2.11
C LEU A 150 24.30 23.32 -2.57
N PRO A 151 25.28 23.46 -1.66
CA PRO A 151 26.68 23.23 -2.00
C PRO A 151 26.89 21.86 -2.64
N ALA A 152 27.69 21.79 -3.71
CA ALA A 152 27.95 20.53 -4.44
C ALA A 152 28.58 19.42 -3.56
N ALA A 153 29.21 19.79 -2.45
CA ALA A 153 29.76 18.87 -1.46
C ALA A 153 28.73 18.40 -0.41
N ASP A 154 27.48 18.87 -0.47
CA ASP A 154 26.44 18.44 0.47
C ASP A 154 26.10 16.95 0.24
N PRO A 155 26.19 16.10 1.27
CA PRO A 155 26.02 14.66 1.12
C PRO A 155 24.59 14.25 0.76
N TRP A 156 23.60 15.13 0.90
CA TRP A 156 22.19 14.81 0.65
C TRP A 156 21.74 15.20 -0.75
N LEU A 157 22.60 15.86 -1.55
CA LEU A 157 22.24 16.28 -2.89
C LEU A 157 21.82 15.10 -3.80
N GLY A 158 22.45 13.93 -3.62
CA GLY A 158 22.09 12.71 -4.35
C GLY A 158 20.71 12.13 -3.99
N LEU A 159 20.14 12.52 -2.85
CA LEU A 159 18.79 12.09 -2.43
C LEU A 159 17.70 12.92 -3.13
N ALA A 160 18.05 14.04 -3.78
CA ALA A 160 17.08 14.85 -4.51
C ALA A 160 16.54 14.07 -5.72
N GLY A 161 17.33 13.13 -6.24
CA GLY A 161 16.90 12.21 -7.27
C GLY A 161 16.39 12.96 -8.49
N GLU A 162 15.17 12.68 -8.90
CA GLU A 162 14.54 13.40 -9.99
C GLU A 162 14.12 14.85 -9.72
N TRP A 163 14.03 15.25 -8.45
CA TRP A 163 13.58 16.57 -8.02
C TRP A 163 14.74 17.53 -7.88
N VAL A 164 15.87 17.19 -8.50
CA VAL A 164 17.09 17.94 -8.39
C VAL A 164 16.83 19.39 -8.80
N ASP A 165 16.09 19.63 -9.90
CA ASP A 165 15.79 20.92 -10.56
C ASP A 165 14.44 21.55 -10.19
N ALA A 166 13.73 20.96 -9.23
CA ALA A 166 12.37 21.33 -8.87
C ALA A 166 12.23 22.29 -7.69
#